data_AF-X1KX81-F1
#
_entry.id   AF-X1KX81-F1
#
_cell.length_a   1.000
_cell.length_b   1.000
_cell.length_c   1.000
_cell.angle_alpha   90.00
_cell.angle_beta   90.00
_cell.angle_gamma   90.00
#
_symmetry.space_group_name_H-M   'P 1'
#
loop_
_entity.id
_entity.type
_entity.pdbx_description
1 polymer ?
#
loop_
_entity_poly.entity_id
_entity_poly.type
_entity_poly.pdbx_seq_one_letter_code
_entity_poly.pdbx_strand_id
1 'polypeptide(L)' 'YVDEEEVAALARFIADLDPSTPYSLLAFHPDFAMHDLPTTSRAMAERCLEAAEAAGLTRVRVGNIHLLT' A
#
# COMPACT_ATOMS: atom_id res chain seq x y z
N TYR A 1 -4.84 3.02 10.23
CA TYR A 1 -3.45 2.65 10.56
C TYR A 1 -2.50 3.02 9.44
N VAL A 2 -2.94 2.95 8.19
CA VAL A 2 -2.42 3.74 7.05
C VAL A 2 -3.63 4.16 6.22
N ASP A 3 -3.56 5.26 5.47
CA ASP A 3 -4.58 5.63 4.47
C ASP A 3 -3.99 5.97 3.09
N GLU A 4 -4.86 6.30 2.15
CA GLU A 4 -4.52 6.61 0.77
C GLU A 4 -3.64 7.87 0.64
N GLU A 5 -3.81 8.84 1.53
CA GLU A 5 -3.06 10.10 1.51
C GLU A 5 -1.61 9.85 1.93
N GLU A 6 -1.39 9.06 2.99
CA GLU A 6 -0.07 8.66 3.43
C GLU A 6 0.66 7.83 2.37
N VAL A 7 -0.05 6.89 1.72
CA VAL A 7 0.51 6.09 0.62
C VAL A 7 0.87 6.95 -0.59
N ALA A 8 0.01 7.90 -0.99
CA ALA A 8 0.28 8.81 -2.08
C ALA A 8 1.48 9.73 -1.80
N ALA A 9 1.60 10.24 -0.57
CA ALA A 9 2.72 11.08 -0.16
C ALA A 9 4.05 10.33 -0.26
N LEU A 10 4.09 9.08 0.23
CA LEU A 10 5.28 8.25 0.14
C LEU A 10 5.59 7.86 -1.31
N ALA A 11 4.57 7.49 -2.09
CA ALA A 11 4.73 7.15 -3.49
C ALA A 11 5.29 8.33 -4.31
N ARG A 12 4.80 9.55 -4.07
CA ARG A 12 5.33 10.76 -4.71
C ARG A 12 6.79 11.00 -4.35
N PHE A 13 7.14 10.89 -3.08
CA PHE A 13 8.53 11.00 -2.64
C PHE A 13 9.45 9.99 -3.33
N ILE A 14 9.00 8.73 -3.49
CA ILE A 14 9.78 7.69 -4.18
C ILE A 14 9.85 8.01 -5.68
N ALA A 15 8.75 8.42 -6.31
CA ALA A 15 8.69 8.74 -7.73
C ALA A 15 9.57 9.94 -8.10
N ASP A 16 9.71 10.93 -7.21
CA ASP A 16 10.62 12.06 -7.38
C ASP A 16 12.10 11.62 -7.47
N LEU A 17 12.45 10.45 -6.90
CA LEU A 17 13.78 9.85 -7.03
C LEU A 17 13.90 9.01 -8.30
N ASP A 18 12.97 8.06 -8.49
CA ASP A 18 12.88 7.22 -9.69
C ASP A 18 11.46 6.60 -9.80
N PRO A 19 10.66 6.98 -10.82
CA PRO A 19 9.31 6.44 -11.07
C PRO A 19 9.26 4.93 -11.29
N SER A 20 10.38 4.29 -11.60
CA SER A 20 10.50 2.86 -11.84
C SER A 20 10.88 2.06 -10.58
N THR A 21 11.11 2.72 -9.44
CA THR A 21 11.40 2.05 -8.17
C THR A 21 10.25 1.11 -7.81
N PRO A 22 10.50 -0.20 -7.60
CA PRO A 22 9.45 -1.13 -7.19
C PRO A 22 8.88 -0.76 -5.82
N TYR A 23 7.56 -0.64 -5.72
CA TYR A 23 6.86 -0.34 -4.48
C TYR A 23 5.80 -1.41 -4.20
N SER A 24 5.98 -2.18 -3.12
CA SER A 24 5.06 -3.27 -2.73
C SER A 24 4.26 -2.87 -1.50
N LEU A 25 2.96 -2.70 -1.66
CA LEU A 25 1.99 -2.48 -0.57
C LEU A 25 1.62 -3.82 0.04
N LEU A 26 2.02 -4.10 1.28
CA LEU A 26 1.80 -5.41 1.90
C LEU A 26 0.48 -5.43 2.67
N ALA A 27 -0.39 -6.41 2.36
CA ALA A 27 -1.56 -6.68 3.19
C ALA A 27 -1.12 -7.11 4.60
N PHE A 28 -1.78 -6.54 5.60
CA PHE A 28 -1.48 -6.72 7.01
C PHE A 28 -2.16 -7.98 7.58
N HIS A 29 -1.39 -8.79 8.32
CA HIS A 29 -1.88 -9.91 9.13
C HIS A 29 -1.76 -9.52 10.62
N PRO A 30 -2.86 -9.50 11.38
CA PRO A 30 -2.82 -9.17 12.80
C PRO A 30 -2.21 -10.32 13.61
N ASP A 31 -1.04 -10.08 14.19
CA ASP A 31 -0.35 -11.05 15.04
C ASP A 31 0.42 -10.34 16.17
N PHE A 32 0.81 -11.12 17.19
CA PHE A 32 1.58 -10.68 18.35
C PHE A 32 1.01 -9.42 19.02
N ALA A 33 1.73 -8.30 18.98
CA ALA A 33 1.37 -7.06 19.66
C ALA A 33 0.29 -6.24 18.93
N MET A 34 -0.13 -6.65 17.73
CA MET A 34 -1.13 -5.95 16.91
C MET A 34 -2.32 -6.86 16.56
N HIS A 35 -2.67 -7.78 17.47
CA HIS A 35 -3.76 -8.74 17.29
C HIS A 35 -5.16 -8.11 17.39
N ASP A 36 -5.26 -6.86 17.85
CA ASP A 36 -6.50 -6.09 18.00
C ASP A 36 -6.88 -5.30 16.74
N LEU A 37 -6.03 -5.31 15.72
CA LEU A 37 -6.27 -4.64 14.44
C LEU A 37 -6.92 -5.59 13.41
N PRO A 38 -7.76 -5.07 12.49
CA PRO A 38 -8.27 -5.87 11.40
C PRO A 38 -7.18 -6.15 10.35
N THR A 39 -7.38 -7.19 9.55
CA THR A 39 -6.65 -7.39 8.29
C THR A 39 -6.93 -6.23 7.33
N THR A 40 -6.03 -6.02 6.37
CA THR A 40 -6.25 -5.03 5.30
C THR A 40 -7.44 -5.45 4.43
N SER A 41 -8.43 -4.57 4.26
CA SER A 41 -9.54 -4.83 3.34
C SER A 41 -9.11 -4.71 1.89
N ARG A 42 -9.75 -5.48 1.00
CA ARG A 42 -9.50 -5.41 -0.44
C ARG A 42 -9.70 -4.00 -0.99
N ALA A 43 -10.81 -3.37 -0.62
CA ALA A 43 -11.16 -2.02 -1.09
C ALA A 43 -10.11 -0.99 -0.66
N MET A 44 -9.58 -1.07 0.56
CA MET A 44 -8.51 -0.16 1.00
C MET A 44 -7.22 -0.40 0.21
N ALA A 45 -6.84 -1.67 0.00
CA ALA A 45 -5.63 -2.01 -0.75
C ALA A 45 -5.69 -1.52 -2.21
N GLU A 46 -6.85 -1.64 -2.85
CA GLU A 46 -7.09 -1.14 -4.21
C GLU A 46 -6.97 0.38 -4.28
N ARG A 47 -7.60 1.12 -3.37
CA ARG A 47 -7.48 2.58 -3.35
C ARG A 47 -6.04 3.05 -3.07
N CYS A 48 -5.32 2.36 -2.20
CA CYS A 48 -3.89 2.66 -1.96
C CYS A 48 -3.03 2.36 -3.20
N LEU A 49 -3.33 1.29 -3.94
CA LEU A 49 -2.65 0.98 -5.20
C LEU A 49 -2.87 2.09 -6.23
N GLU A 50 -4.13 2.49 -6.44
CA GLU A 50 -4.51 3.59 -7.34
C GLU A 50 -3.84 4.90 -6.93
N ALA A 51 -3.81 5.22 -5.64
CA ALA A 51 -3.18 6.42 -5.11
C ALA A 51 -1.66 6.45 -5.37
N ALA A 52 -0.97 5.30 -5.20
CA ALA A 52 0.46 5.19 -5.48
C ALA A 52 0.79 5.28 -6.98
N GLU A 53 -0.05 4.68 -7.84
CA GLU A 53 0.08 4.80 -9.29
C GLU A 53 -0.17 6.23 -9.77
N ALA A 54 -1.24 6.87 -9.26
CA ALA A 54 -1.56 8.28 -9.56
C ALA A 54 -0.48 9.26 -9.08
N ALA A 55 0.28 8.90 -8.04
CA ALA A 55 1.41 9.68 -7.55
C ALA A 55 2.67 9.58 -8.44
N GLY A 56 2.64 8.75 -9.49
CA GLY A 56 3.69 8.70 -10.53
C GLY A 56 4.54 7.43 -10.52
N LEU A 57 4.31 6.48 -9.61
CA LEU A 57 5.03 5.21 -9.64
C LEU A 57 4.48 4.26 -10.70
N THR A 58 5.38 3.61 -11.44
CA THR A 58 5.02 2.73 -12.56
C THR A 58 5.07 1.24 -12.20
N ARG A 59 5.65 0.90 -11.04
CA ARG A 59 5.90 -0.48 -10.60
C ARG A 59 5.36 -0.71 -9.20
N VAL A 60 4.06 -0.51 -9.04
CA VAL A 60 3.35 -0.71 -7.78
C VAL A 60 2.61 -2.05 -7.79
N ARG A 61 2.54 -2.73 -6.65
CA ARG A 61 1.71 -3.93 -6.49
C ARG A 61 1.25 -4.11 -5.06
N VAL A 62 0.16 -4.85 -4.89
CA VAL A 62 -0.27 -5.36 -3.59
C VAL A 62 0.34 -6.75 -3.35
N GLY A 63 1.04 -6.92 -2.23
CA GLY A 63 1.57 -8.19 -1.74
C GLY A 63 0.64 -8.84 -0.71
N ASN A 64 0.87 -10.13 -0.43
CA ASN A 64 0.05 -10.93 0.51
C ASN A 64 -1.46 -10.89 0.22
N ILE A 65 -1.83 -10.93 -1.06
CA ILE A 65 -3.22 -10.79 -1.53
C ILE A 65 -4.19 -11.79 -0.87
N HIS A 66 -3.70 -12.96 -0.43
CA HIS A 66 -4.47 -13.98 0.28
C HIS A 66 -4.98 -13.53 1.66
N LEU A 67 -4.45 -12.45 2.22
CA LEU A 67 -4.89 -11.85 3.49
C LEU A 67 -6.00 -10.80 3.32
N LEU A 68 -6.30 -10.39 2.08
CA LEU A 68 -7.30 -9.35 1.83
C LEU A 68 -8.70 -9.90 2.03
N THR A 69 -9.45 -9.23 2.90
CA THR A 69 -10.86 -9.51 3.21
C THR A 69 -11.81 -8.60 2.44
#